data_AF-A0A368GPK3-F1
#
_entry.id   AF-A0A368GPK3-F1
#
_cell.length_a   1.000
_cell.length_b   1.000
_cell.length_c   1.000
_cell.angle_alpha   90.00
_cell.angle_beta   90.00
_cell.angle_gamma   90.00
#
_symmetry.space_group_name_H-M   'P 1'
#
loop_
_entity.id
_entity.type
_entity.pdbx_description
1 polymer ?
#
loop_
_entity_poly.entity_id
_entity_poly.type
_entity_poly.pdbx_seq_one_letter_code
_entity_poly.pdbx_strand_id
1 'polypeptide(L)'
;MAGKVCSTGLNDGERMSKQSHMFSWAAVTHLTMSISCSRSLADIRAEQADNLDRLRSTLETMNLKDLVPILVARNVLKSYEMGAVYAKESTQAQVDALICLLKTKNHWVGPMTDALIRNGQAPVAKMLLQMQQTSSA
;
A
#
# COMPACT_ATOMS: atom_id res chain seq x y z
N MET A 1 -27.03 57.37 -10.26
CA MET A 1 -28.50 57.22 -10.22
C MET A 1 -29.08 57.75 -11.52
N ALA A 2 -30.19 57.16 -11.96
CA ALA A 2 -30.96 57.44 -13.18
C ALA A 2 -30.55 56.64 -14.42
N GLY A 3 -31.40 55.67 -14.77
CA GLY A 3 -31.34 54.87 -15.99
C GLY A 3 -32.66 54.13 -16.22
N LYS A 4 -33.69 54.90 -16.63
CA LYS A 4 -34.90 54.56 -17.41
C LYS A 4 -35.85 53.42 -16.98
N VAL A 5 -37.12 53.83 -16.86
CA VAL A 5 -38.35 53.04 -16.82
C VAL A 5 -39.00 53.03 -18.22
N CYS A 6 -39.91 52.06 -18.40
CA CYS A 6 -40.98 51.91 -19.41
C CYS A 6 -40.62 51.08 -20.66
N SER A 7 -41.46 50.22 -21.22
CA SER A 7 -42.72 49.51 -20.88
C SER A 7 -43.11 48.75 -22.18
N THR A 8 -44.16 47.92 -22.12
CA THR A 8 -44.89 47.21 -23.22
C THR A 8 -44.38 45.80 -23.53
N GLY A 9 -45.22 44.76 -23.63
CA GLY A 9 -46.67 44.70 -23.64
C GLY A 9 -47.21 43.28 -23.38
N LEU A 10 -48.48 43.24 -22.99
CA LEU A 10 -49.36 42.09 -22.86
C LEU A 10 -49.51 41.33 -24.19
N ASN A 11 -49.68 40.01 -24.12
CA ASN A 11 -50.82 39.32 -24.73
C ASN A 11 -50.96 37.89 -24.18
N ASP A 12 -52.13 37.64 -23.60
CA ASP A 12 -52.69 36.32 -23.29
C ASP A 12 -52.86 35.47 -24.56
N GLY A 13 -52.59 34.18 -24.43
CA GLY A 13 -52.73 33.18 -25.49
C GLY A 13 -53.11 31.82 -24.89
N GLU A 14 -54.40 31.56 -24.93
CA GLU A 14 -55.13 30.39 -24.46
C GLU A 14 -54.67 29.04 -25.09
N ARG A 15 -54.71 27.99 -24.27
CA ARG A 15 -55.32 26.65 -24.53
C ARG A 15 -54.58 25.54 -25.33
N MET A 16 -54.24 24.50 -24.55
CA MET A 16 -54.27 23.03 -24.80
C MET A 16 -53.91 22.44 -26.17
N SER A 17 -52.88 21.57 -26.19
CA SER A 17 -53.06 20.18 -26.65
C SER A 17 -51.85 19.26 -26.39
N LYS A 18 -52.14 18.14 -25.74
CA LYS A 18 -51.66 16.77 -26.05
C LYS A 18 -50.19 16.43 -25.75
N GLN A 19 -50.00 15.90 -24.55
CA GLN A 19 -49.52 14.53 -24.28
C GLN A 19 -48.89 13.77 -25.48
N SER A 20 -47.58 13.53 -25.39
CA SER A 20 -46.97 12.24 -25.75
C SER A 20 -45.56 12.14 -25.19
N HIS A 21 -45.41 11.25 -24.21
CA HIS A 21 -44.30 10.33 -24.02
C HIS A 21 -42.92 10.75 -24.52
N MET A 22 -42.03 11.05 -23.59
CA MET A 22 -40.75 10.35 -23.47
C MET A 22 -40.16 10.69 -22.11
N PHE A 23 -40.36 9.80 -21.14
CA PHE A 23 -39.53 9.77 -19.94
C PHE A 23 -38.10 9.46 -20.41
N SER A 24 -37.29 10.50 -20.56
CA SER A 24 -35.86 10.37 -20.73
C SER A 24 -35.26 9.94 -19.39
N TRP A 25 -35.13 8.63 -19.19
CA TRP A 25 -34.24 8.04 -18.17
C TRP A 25 -32.77 8.15 -18.62
N ALA A 26 -32.34 9.34 -19.01
CA ALA A 26 -30.93 9.59 -19.25
C ALA A 26 -30.25 9.93 -17.93
N ALA A 27 -29.33 9.06 -17.51
CA ALA A 27 -28.33 9.24 -16.45
C ALA A 27 -28.59 8.63 -15.05
N VAL A 28 -29.09 7.40 -14.97
CA VAL A 28 -28.75 6.51 -13.84
C VAL A 28 -28.31 5.15 -14.37
N THR A 29 -27.26 5.12 -15.19
CA THR A 29 -26.60 3.86 -15.54
C THR A 29 -25.11 4.10 -15.74
N HIS A 30 -24.33 3.31 -15.01
CA HIS A 30 -22.88 3.18 -15.06
C HIS A 30 -22.05 4.20 -14.27
N LEU A 31 -22.36 4.35 -12.98
CA LEU A 31 -21.27 4.29 -12.00
C LEU A 31 -20.90 2.81 -11.85
N THR A 32 -20.15 2.25 -12.80
CA THR A 32 -19.35 1.07 -12.49
C THR A 32 -18.34 1.54 -11.46
N MET A 33 -18.70 1.46 -10.17
CA MET A 33 -17.67 1.27 -9.16
C MET A 33 -16.97 -0.01 -9.59
N SER A 34 -15.83 0.13 -10.25
CA SER A 34 -14.85 -0.92 -10.33
C SER A 34 -14.57 -1.26 -8.88
N ILE A 35 -15.23 -2.29 -8.35
CA ILE A 35 -14.88 -2.88 -7.08
C ILE A 35 -13.48 -3.40 -7.35
N SER A 36 -12.47 -2.59 -7.01
CA SER A 36 -11.08 -2.99 -7.11
C SER A 36 -11.00 -4.20 -6.18
N CYS A 37 -10.89 -5.39 -6.74
CA CYS A 37 -10.81 -6.62 -5.96
C CYS A 37 -9.66 -6.41 -4.98
N SER A 38 -9.97 -6.37 -3.68
CA SER A 38 -8.94 -6.23 -2.66
C SER A 38 -7.92 -7.34 -2.85
N ARG A 39 -6.64 -6.97 -2.88
CA ARG A 39 -5.57 -7.93 -3.07
C ARG A 39 -5.60 -9.02 -2.00
N SER A 40 -5.41 -10.28 -2.41
CA SER A 40 -5.37 -11.40 -1.46
C SER A 40 -4.17 -11.27 -0.53
N LEU A 41 -4.31 -11.74 0.71
CA LEU A 41 -3.19 -11.87 1.63
C LEU A 41 -2.08 -12.76 1.09
N ALA A 42 -2.42 -13.76 0.27
CA ALA A 42 -1.43 -14.63 -0.38
C ALA A 42 -0.55 -13.85 -1.36
N ASP A 43 -1.17 -13.00 -2.19
CA ASP A 43 -0.44 -12.17 -3.16
C ASP A 43 0.43 -11.11 -2.46
N ILE A 44 -0.08 -10.52 -1.38
CA ILE A 44 0.69 -9.58 -0.55
C ILE A 44 1.91 -10.28 0.05
N ARG A 45 1.76 -11.50 0.56
CA ARG A 45 2.86 -12.28 1.12
C ARG A 45 3.88 -12.68 0.06
N ALA A 46 3.43 -13.05 -1.13
CA ALA A 46 4.31 -13.38 -2.25
C ALA A 46 5.17 -12.16 -2.65
N GLU A 47 4.56 -10.98 -2.82
CA GLU A 47 5.34 -9.77 -3.12
C GLU A 47 6.26 -9.35 -1.97
N GLN A 48 5.83 -9.48 -0.71
CA GLN A 48 6.70 -9.24 0.44
C GLN A 48 7.90 -10.19 0.46
N ALA A 49 7.71 -11.46 0.08
CA ALA A 49 8.78 -12.43 -0.03
C ALA A 49 9.76 -12.08 -1.16
N ASP A 50 9.27 -11.68 -2.33
CA ASP A 50 10.11 -11.25 -3.45
C ASP A 50 10.90 -9.98 -3.11
N ASN A 51 10.27 -9.05 -2.39
CA ASN A 51 10.92 -7.82 -1.92
C ASN A 51 12.05 -8.11 -0.91
N LEU A 52 11.90 -9.14 -0.07
CA LEU A 52 13.00 -9.60 0.81
C LEU A 52 14.17 -10.14 0.00
N ASP A 53 13.92 -10.92 -1.05
CA ASP A 53 14.99 -11.45 -1.89
C ASP A 53 15.75 -10.33 -2.61
N ARG A 54 15.05 -9.28 -3.03
CA ARG A 54 15.67 -8.07 -3.61
C ARG A 54 16.55 -7.31 -2.63
N LEU A 55 16.24 -7.36 -1.34
CA LEU A 55 17.02 -6.72 -0.28
C LEU A 55 18.25 -7.52 0.15
N ARG A 56 18.39 -8.77 -0.29
CA ARG A 56 19.45 -9.68 0.16
C ARG A 56 20.85 -9.08 0.07
N SER A 57 21.24 -8.57 -1.09
CA SER A 57 22.56 -7.95 -1.30
C SER A 57 22.79 -6.75 -0.38
N THR A 58 21.72 -6.01 -0.07
CA THR A 58 21.77 -4.88 0.85
C THR A 58 21.98 -5.36 2.29
N LEU A 59 21.28 -6.41 2.71
CA LEU A 59 21.42 -7.02 4.03
C LEU A 59 22.80 -7.66 4.25
N GLU A 60 23.42 -8.21 3.20
CA GLU A 60 24.77 -8.78 3.26
C GLU A 60 25.85 -7.76 3.62
N THR A 61 25.60 -6.47 3.35
CA THR A 61 26.52 -5.38 3.72
C THR A 61 26.30 -4.85 5.14
N MET A 62 25.29 -5.35 5.85
CA MET A 62 24.89 -4.87 7.17
C MET A 62 25.35 -5.80 8.30
N ASN A 63 25.47 -5.22 9.50
CA ASN A 63 25.66 -5.99 10.71
C ASN A 63 24.30 -6.50 11.26
N LEU A 64 24.05 -7.80 11.12
CA LEU A 64 22.83 -8.45 11.60
C LEU A 64 22.66 -8.39 13.14
N LYS A 65 23.73 -8.10 13.89
CA LYS A 65 23.65 -7.88 15.34
C LYS A 65 22.87 -6.63 15.72
N ASP A 66 22.69 -5.69 14.79
CA ASP A 66 21.92 -4.47 15.01
C ASP A 66 20.46 -4.61 14.56
N LEU A 67 20.14 -5.65 13.77
CA LEU A 67 18.82 -5.87 13.19
C LEU A 67 18.02 -6.96 13.91
N VAL A 68 18.61 -8.14 14.06
CA VAL A 68 17.92 -9.33 14.59
C VAL A 68 17.41 -9.15 16.03
N PRO A 69 18.14 -8.52 16.97
CA PRO A 69 17.63 -8.33 18.33
C PRO A 69 16.36 -7.46 18.37
N ILE A 70 16.23 -6.49 17.47
CA ILE A 70 15.03 -5.64 17.37
C ILE A 70 13.86 -6.48 16.87
N LEU A 71 14.07 -7.36 15.90
CA LEU A 71 13.04 -8.28 15.41
C LEU A 71 12.56 -9.25 16.50
N VAL A 72 13.45 -9.69 17.39
CA VAL A 72 13.07 -10.49 18.56
C VAL A 72 12.30 -9.65 19.58
N ALA A 73 12.79 -8.46 19.91
CA ALA A 73 12.13 -7.55 20.86
C ALA A 73 10.72 -7.13 20.40
N ARG A 74 10.49 -7.06 19.08
CA ARG A 74 9.20 -6.78 18.46
C ARG A 74 8.34 -8.02 18.20
N ASN A 75 8.73 -9.19 18.72
CA ASN A 75 8.02 -10.47 18.57
C ASN A 75 7.83 -10.96 17.13
N VAL A 76 8.66 -10.49 16.19
CA VAL A 76 8.69 -11.02 14.81
C VAL A 76 9.42 -12.36 14.78
N LEU A 77 10.57 -12.42 15.47
CA LEU A 77 11.36 -13.62 15.63
C LEU A 77 11.34 -14.11 17.08
N LYS A 78 11.55 -15.40 17.28
CA LYS A 78 11.79 -16.00 18.59
C LYS A 78 13.29 -16.03 18.88
N SER A 79 13.64 -16.11 20.16
CA SER A 79 15.03 -16.17 20.62
C SER A 79 15.80 -17.37 20.05
N TYR A 80 15.14 -18.53 19.88
CA TYR A 80 15.78 -19.69 19.24
C TYR A 80 16.00 -19.49 17.73
N GLU A 81 15.16 -18.70 17.05
CA GLU A 81 15.33 -18.35 15.63
C GLU A 81 16.52 -17.40 15.45
N MET A 82 16.68 -16.43 16.36
CA MET A 82 17.89 -15.60 16.43
C MET A 82 19.15 -16.43 16.64
N GLY A 83 19.11 -17.41 17.56
CA GLY A 83 20.20 -18.36 17.74
C GLY A 83 20.51 -19.14 16.46
N ALA A 84 19.48 -19.60 15.73
CA ALA A 84 19.64 -20.30 14.46
C ALA A 84 20.23 -19.43 13.34
N VAL A 85 19.93 -18.13 13.32
CA VAL A 85 20.57 -17.16 12.42
C VAL A 85 22.06 -17.06 12.75
N TYR A 86 22.43 -16.77 14.00
CA TYR A 86 23.82 -16.56 14.38
C TYR A 86 24.69 -17.82 14.39
N ALA A 87 24.08 -19.00 14.44
CA ALA A 87 24.79 -20.27 14.28
C ALA A 87 25.35 -20.47 12.86
N LYS A 88 24.95 -19.67 11.87
CA LYS A 88 25.48 -19.74 10.51
C LYS A 88 26.88 -19.11 10.45
N GLU A 89 27.78 -19.80 9.75
CA GLU A 89 29.21 -19.47 9.72
C GLU A 89 29.54 -18.24 8.87
N SER A 90 28.76 -17.97 7.81
CA SER A 90 28.99 -16.83 6.91
C SER A 90 27.88 -15.80 7.01
N THR A 91 28.20 -14.52 6.81
CA THR A 91 27.21 -13.44 6.75
C THR A 91 26.10 -13.74 5.75
N GLN A 92 26.46 -14.30 4.58
CA GLN A 92 25.50 -14.68 3.56
C GLN A 92 24.53 -15.77 4.06
N ALA A 93 25.04 -16.82 4.70
CA ALA A 93 24.18 -17.86 5.28
C ALA A 93 23.30 -17.32 6.44
N GLN A 94 23.80 -16.33 7.20
CA GLN A 94 23.00 -15.65 8.22
C GLN A 94 21.86 -14.83 7.60
N VAL A 95 22.13 -14.06 6.53
CA VAL A 95 21.12 -13.30 5.78
C VAL A 95 20.07 -14.25 5.19
N ASP A 96 20.49 -15.39 4.65
CA ASP A 96 19.58 -16.39 4.08
C ASP A 96 18.66 -16.98 5.12
N ALA A 97 19.21 -17.35 6.28
CA ALA A 97 18.43 -17.84 7.39
C ALA A 97 17.41 -16.78 7.84
N LEU A 98 17.82 -15.51 7.93
CA LEU A 98 16.93 -14.41 8.30
C LEU A 98 15.82 -14.21 7.27
N ILE A 99 16.12 -14.16 5.97
CA ILE A 99 15.12 -14.01 4.91
C ILE A 99 14.13 -15.18 4.93
N CYS A 100 14.62 -16.41 5.02
CA CYS A 100 13.78 -17.61 5.11
C CYS A 100 12.83 -17.54 6.31
N LEU A 101 13.31 -17.08 7.47
CA LEU A 101 12.46 -16.89 8.64
C LEU A 101 11.41 -15.79 8.38
N LEU A 102 11.81 -14.62 7.91
CA LEU A 102 10.92 -13.47 7.69
C LEU A 102 9.80 -13.75 6.69
N LYS A 103 10.06 -14.55 5.65
CA LYS A 103 9.04 -15.03 4.69
C LYS A 103 7.89 -15.80 5.35
N THR A 104 8.14 -16.42 6.51
CA THR A 104 7.11 -17.13 7.29
C THR A 104 6.37 -16.25 8.28
N LYS A 105 6.81 -15.01 8.49
CA LYS A 105 6.26 -14.10 9.50
C LYS A 105 5.25 -13.13 8.89
N ASN A 106 4.27 -12.74 9.69
CA ASN A 106 3.39 -11.63 9.38
C ASN A 106 3.94 -10.33 9.98
N HIS A 107 3.62 -9.19 9.37
CA HIS A 107 3.88 -7.86 9.92
C HIS A 107 5.36 -7.54 10.23
N TRP A 108 6.30 -8.21 9.56
CA TRP A 108 7.73 -7.98 9.79
C TRP A 108 8.23 -6.64 9.25
N VAL A 109 7.55 -6.06 8.26
CA VAL A 109 7.97 -4.83 7.57
C VAL A 109 8.20 -3.69 8.55
N GLY A 110 7.24 -3.41 9.45
CA GLY A 110 7.35 -2.30 10.41
C GLY A 110 8.56 -2.44 11.36
N PRO A 111 8.70 -3.57 12.08
CA PRO A 111 9.88 -3.84 12.90
C PRO A 111 11.21 -3.83 12.12
N MET A 112 11.22 -4.30 10.88
CA MET A 112 12.42 -4.26 10.02
C MET A 112 12.77 -2.82 9.64
N THR A 113 11.77 -2.00 9.29
CA THR A 113 11.95 -0.56 9.04
C THR A 113 12.50 0.16 10.29
N ASP A 114 11.96 -0.11 11.47
CA ASP A 114 12.46 0.45 12.75
C ASP A 114 13.93 0.06 12.99
N ALA A 115 14.27 -1.21 12.74
CA ALA A 115 15.64 -1.70 12.88
C ALA A 115 16.62 -1.03 11.91
N LEU A 116 16.22 -0.88 10.64
CA LEU A 116 17.03 -0.20 9.63
C LEU A 116 17.28 1.27 9.99
N ILE A 117 16.26 2.00 10.44
CA ILE A 117 16.40 3.41 10.84
C ILE A 117 17.35 3.55 12.04
N ARG A 118 17.21 2.68 13.05
CA ARG A 118 18.07 2.68 14.24
C ARG A 118 19.53 2.37 13.92
N ASN A 119 19.78 1.58 12.88
CA ASN A 119 21.12 1.27 12.40
C ASN A 119 21.67 2.32 11.38
N GLY A 120 21.04 3.49 11.26
CA GLY A 120 21.45 4.53 10.32
C GLY A 120 21.15 4.21 8.84
N GLN A 121 20.46 3.10 8.57
CA GLN A 121 20.11 2.63 7.22
C GLN A 121 18.76 3.21 6.75
N ALA A 122 18.52 4.50 7.03
CA ALA A 122 17.30 5.20 6.62
C ALA A 122 17.04 5.14 5.10
N PRO A 123 18.06 5.20 4.19
CA PRO A 123 17.82 5.02 2.76
C PRO A 123 17.24 3.65 2.42
N VAL A 124 17.73 2.58 3.06
CA VAL A 124 17.24 1.21 2.85
C VAL A 124 15.84 1.04 3.43
N ALA A 125 15.57 1.65 4.59
CA ALA A 125 14.23 1.67 5.18
C ALA A 125 13.21 2.33 4.23
N LYS A 126 13.58 3.45 3.61
CA LYS A 126 12.75 4.14 2.61
C LYS A 126 12.52 3.26 1.37
N MET A 127 13.57 2.61 0.87
CA MET A 127 13.47 1.69 -0.26
C MET A 127 12.53 0.52 0.04
N LEU A 128 12.65 -0.10 1.23
CA LEU A 128 11.76 -1.18 1.67
C LEU A 128 10.29 -0.72 1.68
N LEU A 129 10.00 0.46 2.22
CA LEU A 129 8.63 1.01 2.25
C LEU A 129 8.09 1.28 0.84
N GLN A 130 8.91 1.83 -0.06
CA GLN A 130 8.53 2.06 -1.45
C GLN A 130 8.20 0.76 -2.17
N MET A 131 8.99 -0.30 -1.95
CA MET A 131 8.74 -1.64 -2.48
C MET A 131 7.42 -2.26 -1.97
N GLN A 132 6.89 -1.82 -0.82
CA GLN A 132 5.59 -2.28 -0.32
C GLN A 132 4.40 -1.47 -0.88
N GLN A 133 4.65 -0.25 -1.37
CA GLN A 133 3.61 0.66 -1.86
C GLN A 133 3.26 0.43 -3.34
N THR A 134 4.16 -0.21 -4.10
CA THR A 134 3.97 -0.52 -5.54
C THR A 134 2.79 -1.44 -5.84
N SER A 135 2.14 -1.99 -4.82
CA SER A 135 0.95 -2.84 -4.91
C SER A 135 -0.40 -2.10 -4.93
N SER A 136 -0.43 -0.79 -4.75
CA SER A 136 -1.69 -0.02 -4.57
C SER A 136 -2.12 0.79 -5.81
N ALA A 137 -1.52 0.53 -6.98
CA ALA A 137 -1.79 1.26 -8.22
C ALA A 137 -2.64 0.43 -9.19
#